data_AF-A0A166EAW1-F1
#
_entry.id   AF-A0A166EAW1-F1
#
_cell.length_a   1.000
_cell.length_b   1.000
_cell.length_c   1.000
_cell.angle_alpha   90.00
_cell.angle_beta   90.00
_cell.angle_gamma   90.00
#
_symmetry.space_group_name_H-M   'P 1'
#
loop_
_entity.id
_entity.type
_entity.pdbx_description
1 polymer ?
#
loop_
_entity_poly.entity_id
_entity_poly.type
_entity_poly.pdbx_seq_one_letter_code
_entity_poly.pdbx_strand_id
1 'polypeptide(L)'
;MKKSIIFAIIIAVILIFGTYLWVVSEVSLIEPVGRLSVTKLANPDMFPDHPNAEVLAEYAAKKGSRCVLVVHYGGDSNYRQFEQEDFLSQYGDVTVLELAFVDPSTYKTYVDWNEVISTFLFGIPDDRYTYKADGIHFETLDEAMAYIDTEAQKHGQEGPIPMFYHGTVRKGDPYFNPGCGFPLFTQISWKYYGRFGAYYYVAKSLIWPYVSNRYYPYEISHLFDLQKLYNSNELDYTEY
;
A
#
# COMPACT_ATOMS: atom_id res chain seq x y z
N MET A 1 -5.21 -10.91 -43.84
CA MET A 1 -4.47 -11.99 -43.15
C MET A 1 -3.54 -11.50 -42.04
N LYS A 2 -2.55 -10.61 -42.28
CA LYS A 2 -1.60 -10.16 -41.23
C LYS A 2 -2.25 -9.48 -40.01
N LYS A 3 -3.27 -8.63 -40.21
CA LYS A 3 -3.98 -7.93 -39.11
C LYS A 3 -4.74 -8.90 -38.18
N SER A 4 -5.35 -9.94 -38.74
CA SER A 4 -6.10 -10.94 -37.97
C SER A 4 -5.18 -11.80 -37.09
N ILE A 5 -3.97 -12.11 -37.57
CA ILE A 5 -2.95 -12.83 -36.78
C ILE A 5 -2.43 -11.95 -35.65
N ILE A 6 -2.11 -10.68 -35.91
CA ILE A 6 -1.68 -9.73 -34.87
C ILE A 6 -2.77 -9.57 -33.80
N PHE A 7 -4.02 -9.42 -34.20
CA PHE A 7 -5.15 -9.33 -33.28
C PHE A 7 -5.29 -10.59 -32.41
N ALA A 8 -5.18 -11.78 -33.01
CA ALA A 8 -5.21 -13.03 -32.27
C ALA A 8 -4.05 -13.16 -31.27
N ILE A 9 -2.84 -12.74 -31.65
CA ILE A 9 -1.67 -12.71 -30.75
C ILE A 9 -1.91 -11.77 -29.57
N ILE A 10 -2.44 -10.57 -29.81
CA ILE A 10 -2.75 -9.60 -28.75
C ILE A 10 -3.77 -10.19 -27.76
N ILE A 11 -4.85 -10.78 -28.27
CA ILE A 11 -5.85 -11.44 -27.41
C ILE A 11 -5.22 -12.58 -26.61
N ALA A 12 -4.40 -13.43 -27.25
CA ALA A 12 -3.74 -14.54 -26.56
C ALA A 12 -2.84 -14.04 -25.43
N VAL A 13 -2.06 -12.98 -25.65
CA VAL A 13 -1.21 -12.38 -24.61
C VAL A 13 -2.05 -11.82 -23.46
N ILE A 14 -3.15 -11.11 -23.75
CA ILE A 14 -4.06 -10.57 -22.73
C ILE A 14 -4.68 -11.70 -21.91
N LEU A 15 -5.14 -12.78 -22.55
CA LEU A 15 -5.74 -13.91 -21.86
C LEU A 15 -4.72 -14.65 -21.00
N ILE A 16 -3.51 -14.90 -21.52
CA ILE A 16 -2.44 -15.56 -20.76
C ILE A 16 -2.07 -14.71 -19.54
N PHE A 17 -1.87 -13.41 -19.73
CA PHE A 17 -1.51 -12.51 -18.65
C PHE A 17 -2.65 -12.34 -17.64
N GLY A 18 -3.90 -12.23 -18.09
CA GLY A 18 -5.07 -12.16 -17.22
C GLY A 18 -5.28 -13.44 -16.41
N THR A 19 -5.08 -14.60 -17.03
CA THR A 19 -5.14 -15.90 -16.33
C THR A 19 -4.02 -16.00 -15.30
N TYR A 20 -2.81 -15.58 -15.67
CA TYR A 20 -1.67 -15.52 -14.74
C TYR A 20 -1.98 -14.65 -13.52
N LEU A 21 -2.45 -13.41 -13.73
CA LEU A 21 -2.80 -12.50 -12.64
C LEU A 21 -3.90 -13.09 -11.74
N TRP A 22 -4.94 -13.69 -12.34
CA TRP A 22 -6.01 -14.32 -11.59
C TRP A 22 -5.53 -15.48 -10.73
N VAL A 23 -4.75 -16.41 -11.29
CA VAL A 23 -4.20 -17.54 -10.52
C VAL A 23 -3.34 -17.05 -9.38
N VAL A 24 -2.43 -16.10 -9.65
CA VAL A 24 -1.54 -15.58 -8.61
C VAL A 24 -2.30 -14.81 -7.54
N SER A 25 -3.38 -14.09 -7.89
CA SER A 25 -4.19 -13.39 -6.89
C SER A 25 -4.94 -14.33 -5.95
N GLU A 26 -5.25 -15.57 -6.35
CA GLU A 26 -5.94 -16.52 -5.47
C GLU A 26 -5.01 -17.23 -4.49
N VAL A 27 -3.71 -17.33 -4.83
CA VAL A 27 -2.73 -18.11 -4.04
C VAL A 27 -1.69 -17.26 -3.32
N SER A 28 -1.67 -15.95 -3.57
CA SER A 28 -0.75 -15.03 -2.91
C SER A 28 -1.22 -14.68 -1.51
N LEU A 29 -0.28 -14.43 -0.59
CA LEU A 29 -0.59 -13.92 0.75
C LEU A 29 -1.25 -12.53 0.69
N ILE A 30 -0.91 -11.73 -0.32
CA ILE A 30 -1.27 -10.32 -0.42
C ILE A 30 -2.05 -10.07 -1.71
N GLU A 31 -3.07 -9.21 -1.67
CA GLU A 31 -3.68 -8.56 -2.83
C GLU A 31 -3.19 -7.09 -2.90
N PRO A 32 -2.32 -6.71 -3.85
CA PRO A 32 -1.92 -5.31 -4.00
C PRO A 32 -3.09 -4.45 -4.50
N VAL A 33 -3.43 -3.40 -3.77
CA VAL A 33 -4.58 -2.55 -4.07
C VAL A 33 -4.18 -1.19 -4.61
N GLY A 34 -3.63 -0.33 -3.75
CA GLY A 34 -3.68 1.10 -4.01
C GLY A 34 -2.79 1.97 -3.15
N ARG A 35 -2.54 3.18 -3.65
CA ARG A 35 -2.16 4.32 -2.82
C ARG A 35 -3.33 4.64 -1.90
N LEU A 36 -3.10 4.74 -0.59
CA LEU A 36 -4.18 5.02 0.35
C LEU A 36 -4.68 6.46 0.23
N SER A 37 -3.79 7.43 0.32
CA SER A 37 -4.11 8.86 0.18
C SER A 37 -3.00 9.62 -0.55
N VAL A 38 -3.32 10.78 -1.09
CA VAL A 38 -2.38 11.67 -1.77
C VAL A 38 -1.80 12.69 -0.80
N THR A 39 -2.60 13.16 0.16
CA THR A 39 -2.17 14.09 1.21
C THR A 39 -2.67 13.65 2.59
N LYS A 40 -2.17 14.30 3.65
CA LYS A 40 -2.66 14.06 5.02
C LYS A 40 -3.92 14.87 5.26
N LEU A 41 -4.92 14.21 5.83
CA LEU A 41 -6.13 14.85 6.35
C LEU A 41 -5.99 15.20 7.84
N ALA A 42 -5.28 14.34 8.59
CA ALA A 42 -4.86 14.56 9.96
C ALA A 42 -3.53 13.81 10.22
N ASN A 43 -2.88 14.07 11.35
CA ASN A 43 -1.71 13.35 11.85
C ASN A 43 -1.91 13.02 13.34
N PRO A 44 -1.81 11.75 13.76
CA PRO A 44 -1.50 10.54 12.98
C PRO A 44 -2.62 10.18 12.01
N ASP A 45 -2.25 9.63 10.85
CA ASP A 45 -3.19 9.27 9.77
C ASP A 45 -3.48 7.76 9.66
N MET A 46 -2.77 6.93 10.43
CA MET A 46 -3.05 5.51 10.63
C MET A 46 -3.44 5.31 12.10
N PHE A 47 -4.72 5.49 12.41
CA PHE A 47 -5.29 5.31 13.74
C PHE A 47 -6.78 4.97 13.58
N PRO A 48 -7.42 4.29 14.55
CA PRO A 48 -8.87 4.12 14.56
C PRO A 48 -9.63 5.42 14.33
N ASP A 49 -10.74 5.32 13.61
CA ASP A 49 -11.67 6.40 13.27
C ASP A 49 -11.08 7.52 12.39
N HIS A 50 -9.87 7.31 11.85
CA HIS A 50 -9.31 8.21 10.85
C HIS A 50 -9.93 7.92 9.46
N PRO A 51 -10.18 8.94 8.61
CA PRO A 51 -10.68 8.77 7.25
C PRO A 51 -9.97 7.69 6.42
N ASN A 52 -8.65 7.58 6.56
CA ASN A 52 -7.90 6.52 5.88
C ASN A 52 -8.21 5.12 6.43
N ALA A 53 -8.38 4.96 7.74
CA ALA A 53 -8.76 3.69 8.34
C ALA A 53 -10.13 3.23 7.85
N GLU A 54 -11.09 4.15 7.75
CA GLU A 54 -12.42 3.85 7.19
C GLU A 54 -12.34 3.39 5.73
N VAL A 55 -11.47 4.00 4.91
CA VAL A 55 -11.27 3.57 3.51
C VAL A 55 -10.71 2.16 3.43
N LEU A 56 -9.78 1.81 4.33
CA LEU A 56 -9.20 0.48 4.41
C LEU A 56 -10.25 -0.56 4.85
N ALA A 57 -11.01 -0.24 5.90
CA ALA A 57 -12.06 -1.12 6.41
C ALA A 57 -13.19 -1.32 5.41
N GLU A 58 -13.63 -0.26 4.73
CA GLU A 58 -14.64 -0.33 3.67
C GLU A 58 -14.18 -1.24 2.51
N TYR A 59 -12.91 -1.15 2.11
CA TYR A 59 -12.35 -2.02 1.07
C TYR A 59 -12.30 -3.47 1.53
N ALA A 60 -11.77 -3.73 2.72
CA ALA A 60 -11.68 -5.06 3.30
C ALA A 60 -13.06 -5.71 3.43
N ALA A 61 -14.05 -4.98 3.97
CA ALA A 61 -15.44 -5.42 4.09
C ALA A 61 -16.04 -5.82 2.75
N LYS A 62 -15.87 -4.99 1.69
CA LYS A 62 -16.34 -5.30 0.33
C LYS A 62 -15.69 -6.54 -0.27
N LYS A 63 -14.45 -6.83 0.11
CA LYS A 63 -13.72 -8.03 -0.32
C LYS A 63 -13.96 -9.24 0.57
N GLY A 64 -14.69 -9.07 1.69
CA GLY A 64 -14.81 -10.11 2.70
C GLY A 64 -13.50 -10.44 3.40
N SER A 65 -12.56 -9.49 3.43
CA SER A 65 -11.29 -9.61 4.14
C SER A 65 -11.45 -9.13 5.58
N ARG A 66 -10.83 -9.85 6.54
CA ARG A 66 -10.82 -9.45 7.96
C ARG A 66 -9.64 -8.55 8.30
N CYS A 67 -8.59 -8.64 7.50
CA CYS A 67 -7.38 -7.85 7.66
C CYS A 67 -7.14 -6.98 6.43
N VAL A 68 -6.38 -5.91 6.63
CA VAL A 68 -5.85 -5.05 5.58
C VAL A 68 -4.45 -4.60 5.98
N LEU A 69 -3.50 -4.68 5.07
CA LEU A 69 -2.10 -4.29 5.29
C LEU A 69 -1.85 -2.89 4.74
N VAL A 70 -1.25 -2.03 5.55
CA VAL A 70 -0.69 -0.74 5.09
C VAL A 70 0.82 -0.77 5.23
N VAL A 71 1.50 -0.37 4.15
CA VAL A 71 2.96 -0.33 4.12
C VAL A 71 3.53 1.08 4.13
N HIS A 72 4.64 1.27 4.85
CA HIS A 72 5.21 2.59 5.19
C HIS A 72 6.73 2.63 5.02
N TYR A 73 7.27 3.83 4.87
CA TYR A 73 8.65 4.09 5.28
C TYR A 73 8.71 4.24 6.80
N GLY A 74 9.69 3.58 7.42
CA GLY A 74 9.94 3.51 8.85
C GLY A 74 10.52 4.81 9.42
N GLY A 75 9.80 5.39 10.38
CA GLY A 75 10.17 6.48 11.26
C GLY A 75 10.25 6.00 12.72
N ASP A 76 10.06 6.92 13.66
CA ASP A 76 10.12 6.61 15.09
C ASP A 76 8.86 5.88 15.62
N SER A 77 7.81 5.74 14.81
CA SER A 77 6.56 5.07 15.17
C SER A 77 6.74 3.57 15.41
N ASN A 78 5.78 2.97 16.14
CA ASN A 78 5.75 1.54 16.42
C ASN A 78 4.95 0.72 15.40
N TYR A 79 4.19 1.35 14.49
CA TYR A 79 3.42 0.67 13.45
C TYR A 79 2.53 -0.42 14.05
N ARG A 80 1.71 -0.01 15.02
CA ARG A 80 0.89 -0.95 15.79
C ARG A 80 -0.35 -1.26 14.98
N GLN A 81 -0.69 -2.53 14.91
CA GLN A 81 -2.00 -2.92 14.40
C GLN A 81 -3.13 -2.36 15.26
N PHE A 82 -4.27 -2.10 14.64
CA PHE A 82 -5.46 -1.62 15.30
C PHE A 82 -6.72 -2.13 14.61
N GLU A 83 -7.85 -2.10 15.31
CA GLU A 83 -9.14 -2.48 14.78
C GLU A 83 -9.91 -1.24 14.32
N GLN A 84 -10.56 -1.34 13.17
CA GLN A 84 -11.45 -0.32 12.63
C GLN A 84 -12.84 -0.92 12.43
N GLU A 85 -13.84 -0.30 13.05
CA GLU A 85 -15.25 -0.65 12.83
C GLU A 85 -15.67 -0.27 11.41
N ASP A 86 -16.39 -1.17 10.74
CA ASP A 86 -17.11 -0.89 9.50
C ASP A 86 -18.49 -1.53 9.55
N PHE A 87 -19.54 -0.71 9.49
CA PHE A 87 -20.94 -1.14 9.60
C PHE A 87 -21.41 -2.04 8.44
N LEU A 88 -20.66 -2.13 7.35
CA LEU A 88 -20.93 -3.01 6.21
C LEU A 88 -20.14 -4.32 6.28
N SER A 89 -19.19 -4.45 7.21
CA SER A 89 -18.45 -5.68 7.42
C SER A 89 -19.37 -6.76 8.00
N GLN A 90 -19.53 -7.84 7.23
CA GLN A 90 -20.23 -9.04 7.68
C GLN A 90 -19.47 -9.82 8.77
N TYR A 91 -18.22 -9.45 9.07
CA TYR A 91 -17.33 -10.14 10.01
C TYR A 91 -17.02 -9.33 11.28
N GLY A 92 -17.61 -8.14 11.43
CA GLY A 92 -17.26 -7.19 12.50
C GLY A 92 -16.05 -6.34 12.11
N ASP A 93 -15.29 -5.90 13.10
CA ASP A 93 -14.18 -4.98 12.90
C ASP A 93 -13.09 -5.55 11.99
N VAL A 94 -12.49 -4.68 11.18
CA VAL A 94 -11.37 -5.02 10.30
C VAL A 94 -10.07 -4.69 11.02
N THR A 95 -9.14 -5.63 11.05
CA THR A 95 -7.80 -5.41 11.60
C THR A 95 -6.91 -4.73 10.55
N VAL A 96 -6.45 -3.52 10.85
CA VAL A 96 -5.44 -2.81 10.07
C VAL A 96 -4.06 -3.23 10.59
N LEU A 97 -3.32 -3.92 9.74
CA LEU A 97 -1.93 -4.31 9.96
C LEU A 97 -1.02 -3.23 9.38
N GLU A 98 0.03 -2.85 10.11
CA GLU A 98 1.03 -1.89 9.62
C GLU A 98 2.40 -2.55 9.47
N LEU A 99 3.06 -2.32 8.34
CA LEU A 99 4.43 -2.77 8.09
C LEU A 99 5.28 -1.64 7.54
N ALA A 100 6.39 -1.35 8.19
CA ALA A 100 7.35 -0.37 7.75
C ALA A 100 8.65 -1.01 7.25
N PHE A 101 9.28 -0.42 6.24
CA PHE A 101 10.69 -0.69 5.91
C PHE A 101 11.57 0.46 6.40
N VAL A 102 12.74 0.14 6.94
CA VAL A 102 13.74 1.10 7.39
C VAL A 102 14.96 0.94 6.49
N ASP A 103 15.34 2.03 5.82
CA ASP A 103 16.62 2.10 5.09
C ASP A 103 17.72 2.58 6.06
N PRO A 104 18.63 1.69 6.51
CA PRO A 104 19.69 2.06 7.44
C PRO A 104 20.71 3.02 6.82
N SER A 105 20.77 3.10 5.49
CA SER A 105 21.74 3.94 4.79
C SER A 105 21.29 5.39 4.65
N THR A 106 19.98 5.68 4.66
CA THR A 106 19.45 7.03 4.55
C THR A 106 18.02 7.18 5.08
N TYR A 107 17.80 8.09 6.03
CA TYR A 107 16.46 8.64 6.34
C TYR A 107 16.04 9.60 5.21
N LYS A 108 15.35 9.10 4.18
CA LYS A 108 14.85 9.95 3.08
C LYS A 108 13.39 10.33 3.30
N THR A 109 13.12 11.63 3.39
CA THR A 109 11.75 12.19 3.41
C THR A 109 11.26 12.61 2.01
N TYR A 110 12.00 12.25 0.97
CA TYR A 110 11.71 12.57 -0.43
C TYR A 110 11.87 11.32 -1.29
N VAL A 111 11.15 11.28 -2.41
CA VAL A 111 11.29 10.19 -3.39
C VAL A 111 12.45 10.48 -4.33
N ASP A 112 13.36 9.52 -4.41
CA ASP A 112 14.44 9.48 -5.39
C ASP A 112 13.93 8.78 -6.66
N TRP A 113 13.68 9.55 -7.72
CA TRP A 113 13.12 9.01 -8.96
C TRP A 113 14.05 8.04 -9.68
N ASN A 114 15.37 8.18 -9.53
CA ASN A 114 16.31 7.21 -10.09
C ASN A 114 16.22 5.90 -9.34
N GLU A 115 16.02 5.97 -8.02
CA GLU A 115 15.79 4.81 -7.18
C GLU A 115 14.44 4.14 -7.47
N VAL A 116 13.38 4.93 -7.71
CA VAL A 116 12.07 4.41 -8.16
C VAL A 116 12.21 3.70 -9.50
N ILE A 117 12.87 4.31 -10.49
CA ILE A 117 13.09 3.70 -11.81
C ILE A 117 13.98 2.47 -11.69
N SER A 118 15.05 2.52 -10.91
CA SER A 118 15.96 1.40 -10.67
C SER A 118 15.23 0.24 -9.98
N THR A 119 14.46 0.52 -8.93
CA THR A 119 13.59 -0.45 -8.26
C THR A 119 12.55 -1.01 -9.21
N PHE A 120 11.96 -0.16 -10.04
CA PHE A 120 11.00 -0.57 -11.05
C PHE A 120 11.62 -1.45 -12.13
N LEU A 121 12.91 -1.32 -12.47
CA LEU A 121 13.55 -2.14 -13.51
C LEU A 121 14.25 -3.38 -12.95
N PHE A 122 14.83 -3.28 -11.75
CA PHE A 122 15.77 -4.24 -11.20
C PHE A 122 15.35 -4.80 -9.83
N GLY A 123 14.37 -4.19 -9.18
CA GLY A 123 13.90 -4.57 -7.86
C GLY A 123 14.68 -3.87 -6.75
N ILE A 124 14.27 -4.12 -5.52
CA ILE A 124 14.98 -3.65 -4.34
C ILE A 124 15.99 -4.73 -3.95
N PRO A 125 17.28 -4.41 -3.72
CA PRO A 125 18.23 -5.37 -3.18
C PRO A 125 17.75 -5.92 -1.83
N ASP A 126 17.84 -7.24 -1.63
CA ASP A 126 17.26 -7.92 -0.47
C ASP A 126 17.89 -7.50 0.86
N ASP A 127 19.15 -7.07 0.84
CA ASP A 127 19.94 -6.61 1.99
C ASP A 127 19.81 -5.11 2.28
N ARG A 128 18.97 -4.41 1.51
CA ARG A 128 18.87 -2.95 1.60
C ARG A 128 18.10 -2.48 2.82
N TYR A 129 17.04 -3.20 3.20
CA TYR A 129 16.08 -2.74 4.22
C TYR A 129 15.96 -3.73 5.35
N THR A 130 15.73 -3.18 6.54
CA THR A 130 15.12 -3.91 7.66
C THR A 130 13.65 -3.53 7.75
N TYR A 131 12.87 -4.24 8.56
CA TYR A 131 11.42 -4.07 8.62
C TYR A 131 10.95 -3.94 10.06
N LYS A 132 9.81 -3.27 10.26
CA LYS A 132 9.21 -3.07 11.58
C LYS A 132 7.69 -3.20 11.52
N ALA A 133 7.12 -3.98 12.43
CA ALA A 133 5.67 -4.09 12.66
C ALA A 133 5.43 -4.33 14.16
N ASP A 134 4.41 -3.70 14.74
CA ASP A 134 4.08 -3.82 16.18
C ASP A 134 5.26 -3.56 17.15
N GLY A 135 6.20 -2.72 16.75
CA GLY A 135 7.43 -2.45 17.51
C GLY A 135 8.50 -3.54 17.39
N ILE A 136 8.24 -4.64 16.69
CA ILE A 136 9.17 -5.73 16.43
C ILE A 136 9.98 -5.41 15.18
N HIS A 137 11.30 -5.61 15.26
CA HIS A 137 12.22 -5.43 14.14
C HIS A 137 12.56 -6.76 13.48
N PHE A 138 12.63 -6.76 12.15
CA PHE A 138 12.95 -7.92 11.32
C PHE A 138 14.09 -7.56 10.36
N GLU A 139 15.01 -8.50 10.17
CA GLU A 139 16.16 -8.28 9.29
C GLU A 139 15.83 -8.57 7.82
N THR A 140 14.79 -9.37 7.58
CA THR A 140 14.38 -9.77 6.24
C THR A 140 12.90 -9.54 5.97
N LEU A 141 12.55 -9.36 4.69
CA LEU A 141 11.15 -9.22 4.27
C LEU A 141 10.38 -10.53 4.55
N ASP A 142 11.04 -11.68 4.45
CA ASP A 142 10.41 -12.97 4.72
C ASP A 142 9.96 -13.12 6.16
N GLU A 143 10.80 -12.74 7.12
CA GLU A 143 10.44 -12.73 8.54
C GLU A 143 9.27 -11.79 8.82
N ALA A 144 9.33 -10.58 8.24
CA ALA A 144 8.27 -9.59 8.41
C ALA A 144 6.94 -10.07 7.81
N MET A 145 6.95 -10.64 6.60
CA MET A 145 5.73 -11.15 5.98
C MET A 145 5.18 -12.39 6.69
N ALA A 146 6.04 -13.25 7.26
CA ALA A 146 5.61 -14.38 8.08
C ALA A 146 4.92 -13.91 9.38
N TYR A 147 5.42 -12.82 9.98
CA TYR A 147 4.74 -12.18 11.10
C TYR A 147 3.35 -11.66 10.69
N ILE A 148 3.27 -10.90 9.58
CA ILE A 148 2.00 -10.39 9.05
C ILE A 148 0.99 -11.51 8.76
N ASP A 149 1.43 -12.62 8.16
CA ASP A 149 0.58 -13.80 7.92
C ASP A 149 0.09 -14.40 9.24
N THR A 150 0.98 -14.54 10.23
CA THR A 150 0.63 -15.08 11.55
C THR A 150 -0.40 -14.20 12.27
N GLU A 151 -0.23 -12.87 12.26
CA GLU A 151 -1.21 -11.96 12.83
C GLU A 151 -2.53 -12.00 12.06
N ALA A 152 -2.50 -11.96 10.73
CA ALA A 152 -3.72 -12.03 9.93
C ALA A 152 -4.52 -13.32 10.20
N GLN A 153 -3.85 -14.47 10.34
CA GLN A 153 -4.48 -15.74 10.69
C GLN A 153 -5.11 -15.72 12.09
N LYS A 154 -4.50 -15.06 13.09
CA LYS A 154 -5.09 -14.89 14.43
C LYS A 154 -6.41 -14.11 14.37
N HIS A 155 -6.51 -13.17 13.45
CA HIS A 155 -7.73 -12.39 13.20
C HIS A 155 -8.69 -13.07 12.23
N GLY A 156 -8.43 -14.33 11.85
CA GLY A 156 -9.32 -15.16 11.02
C GLY A 156 -9.29 -14.80 9.54
N GLN A 157 -8.22 -14.18 9.06
CA GLN A 157 -8.06 -13.89 7.64
C GLN A 157 -8.12 -15.17 6.80
N GLU A 158 -8.96 -15.15 5.76
CA GLU A 158 -9.00 -16.18 4.72
C GLU A 158 -8.64 -15.56 3.38
N GLY A 159 -7.75 -16.22 2.63
CA GLY A 159 -7.27 -15.71 1.35
C GLY A 159 -6.35 -14.48 1.48
N PRO A 160 -6.05 -13.82 0.34
CA PRO A 160 -5.08 -12.73 0.29
C PRO A 160 -5.48 -11.51 1.12
N ILE A 161 -4.52 -10.91 1.82
CA ILE A 161 -4.70 -9.66 2.57
C ILE A 161 -4.61 -8.47 1.60
N PRO A 162 -5.64 -7.63 1.47
CA PRO A 162 -5.54 -6.38 0.74
C PRO A 162 -4.40 -5.51 1.26
N MET A 163 -3.50 -5.07 0.38
CA MET A 163 -2.37 -4.22 0.72
C MET A 163 -2.47 -2.86 0.06
N PHE A 164 -2.38 -1.83 0.89
CA PHE A 164 -2.24 -0.43 0.50
C PHE A 164 -0.87 0.09 0.90
N TYR A 165 -0.43 1.18 0.26
CA TYR A 165 0.71 1.93 0.75
C TYR A 165 0.35 3.32 1.21
N HIS A 166 1.10 3.77 2.21
CA HIS A 166 1.05 5.12 2.71
C HIS A 166 1.57 6.09 1.65
N GLY A 167 0.63 6.82 1.07
CA GLY A 167 0.86 7.62 -0.12
C GLY A 167 1.18 9.09 0.14
N THR A 168 1.29 9.52 1.39
CA THR A 168 1.47 10.95 1.72
C THR A 168 2.94 11.34 1.73
N VAL A 169 3.21 12.62 1.48
CA VAL A 169 4.57 13.17 1.38
C VAL A 169 4.64 14.48 2.13
N ARG A 170 5.73 14.74 2.87
CA ARG A 170 6.01 16.08 3.43
C ARG A 170 6.62 17.02 2.41
N LYS A 171 7.38 16.49 1.45
CA LYS A 171 8.15 17.28 0.49
C LYS A 171 7.97 16.78 -0.93
N GLY A 172 7.87 17.74 -1.86
CA GLY A 172 7.64 17.49 -3.28
C GLY A 172 6.18 17.69 -3.65
N ASP A 173 5.85 17.40 -4.91
CA ASP A 173 4.49 17.46 -5.42
C ASP A 173 3.78 16.13 -5.13
N PRO A 174 2.68 16.12 -4.33
CA PRO A 174 1.94 14.90 -4.01
C PRO A 174 1.34 14.19 -5.24
N TYR A 175 1.11 14.89 -6.36
CA TYR A 175 0.63 14.25 -7.58
C TYR A 175 1.65 13.29 -8.18
N PHE A 176 2.92 13.68 -8.15
CA PHE A 176 3.99 12.90 -8.76
C PHE A 176 4.67 12.00 -7.74
N ASN A 177 4.91 12.49 -6.53
CA ASN A 177 5.54 11.70 -5.50
C ASN A 177 4.54 10.66 -4.96
N PRO A 178 4.78 9.34 -5.16
CA PRO A 178 3.82 8.32 -4.80
C PRO A 178 3.70 8.11 -3.28
N GLY A 179 4.56 8.71 -2.45
CA GLY A 179 4.53 8.51 -1.01
C GLY A 179 5.54 7.52 -0.50
N CYS A 180 5.66 7.47 0.82
CA CYS A 180 6.77 6.80 1.48
C CYS A 180 6.63 5.27 1.50
N GLY A 181 5.41 4.74 1.45
CA GLY A 181 5.15 3.29 1.41
C GLY A 181 5.37 2.65 0.03
N PHE A 182 5.52 3.45 -1.02
CA PHE A 182 5.58 2.97 -2.40
C PHE A 182 6.71 1.95 -2.69
N PRO A 183 7.95 2.12 -2.15
CA PRO A 183 9.01 1.14 -2.37
C PRO A 183 8.68 -0.23 -1.80
N LEU A 184 8.22 -0.31 -0.55
CA LEU A 184 7.85 -1.59 0.07
C LEU A 184 6.67 -2.26 -0.62
N PHE A 185 5.67 -1.48 -1.05
CA PHE A 185 4.56 -2.00 -1.87
C PHE A 185 5.07 -2.65 -3.16
N THR A 186 6.02 -2.00 -3.83
CA THR A 186 6.63 -2.51 -5.07
C THR A 186 7.40 -3.81 -4.79
N GLN A 187 8.18 -3.84 -3.71
CA GLN A 187 8.96 -5.02 -3.30
C GLN A 187 8.07 -6.23 -2.98
N ILE A 188 7.02 -6.03 -2.18
CA ILE A 188 6.06 -7.09 -1.83
C ILE A 188 5.30 -7.55 -3.09
N SER A 189 4.86 -6.61 -3.93
CA SER A 189 4.21 -6.96 -5.20
C SER A 189 5.13 -7.77 -6.11
N TRP A 190 6.41 -7.43 -6.18
CA TRP A 190 7.42 -8.21 -6.92
C TRP A 190 7.57 -9.63 -6.37
N LYS A 191 7.63 -9.77 -5.04
CA LYS A 191 7.79 -11.05 -4.35
C LYS A 191 6.65 -12.02 -4.68
N TYR A 192 5.40 -11.55 -4.61
CA TYR A 192 4.22 -12.41 -4.78
C TYR A 192 3.73 -12.50 -6.24
N TYR A 193 3.87 -11.44 -7.03
CA TYR A 193 3.31 -11.35 -8.39
C TYR A 193 4.36 -11.30 -9.49
N GLY A 194 5.64 -11.48 -9.16
CA GLY A 194 6.73 -11.29 -10.11
C GLY A 194 6.75 -9.87 -10.71
N ARG A 195 7.69 -9.64 -11.62
CA ARG A 195 7.94 -8.30 -12.19
C ARG A 195 6.74 -7.76 -12.96
N PHE A 196 6.21 -8.56 -13.89
CA PHE A 196 5.12 -8.10 -14.75
C PHE A 196 3.81 -7.89 -14.00
N GLY A 197 3.50 -8.77 -13.03
CA GLY A 197 2.33 -8.58 -12.18
C GLY A 197 2.47 -7.34 -11.31
N ALA A 198 3.64 -7.13 -10.72
CA ALA A 198 3.89 -5.92 -9.96
C ALA A 198 3.81 -4.64 -10.80
N TYR A 199 4.26 -4.62 -12.06
CA TYR A 199 4.10 -3.45 -12.93
C TYR A 199 2.63 -3.11 -13.17
N TYR A 200 1.81 -4.15 -13.39
CA TYR A 200 0.38 -3.99 -13.49
C TYR A 200 -0.21 -3.39 -12.20
N TYR A 201 0.17 -3.92 -11.03
CA TYR A 201 -0.34 -3.43 -9.75
C TYR A 201 0.18 -2.05 -9.38
N VAL A 202 1.41 -1.68 -9.72
CA VAL A 202 1.95 -0.32 -9.55
C VAL A 202 1.17 0.67 -10.40
N ALA A 203 0.88 0.36 -11.67
CA ALA A 203 0.07 1.23 -12.51
C ALA A 203 -1.37 1.34 -11.98
N LYS A 204 -1.98 0.20 -11.60
CA LYS A 204 -3.31 0.16 -11.00
C LYS A 204 -3.37 0.95 -9.69
N SER A 205 -2.34 0.85 -8.85
CA SER A 205 -2.33 1.45 -7.52
C SER A 205 -2.23 2.97 -7.55
N LEU A 206 -1.53 3.52 -8.55
CA LEU A 206 -1.46 4.95 -8.80
C LEU A 206 -2.81 5.52 -9.27
N ILE A 207 -3.62 4.73 -9.96
CA ILE A 207 -4.95 5.15 -10.45
C ILE A 207 -6.02 4.98 -9.36
N TRP A 208 -5.86 4.00 -8.47
CA TRP A 208 -6.89 3.62 -7.48
C TRP A 208 -7.49 4.78 -6.67
N PRO A 209 -6.72 5.74 -6.11
CA PRO A 209 -7.30 6.86 -5.36
C PRO A 209 -8.34 7.65 -6.15
N TYR A 210 -8.08 7.85 -7.44
CA TYR A 210 -8.88 8.69 -8.34
C TYR A 210 -10.26 8.11 -8.63
N VAL A 211 -10.41 6.79 -8.47
CA VAL A 211 -11.61 6.05 -8.88
C VAL A 211 -12.33 5.38 -7.72
N SER A 212 -11.68 5.21 -6.57
CA SER A 212 -12.22 4.38 -5.48
C SER A 212 -12.06 4.98 -4.08
N ASN A 213 -11.22 5.98 -3.86
CA ASN A 213 -11.12 6.63 -2.56
C ASN A 213 -12.16 7.77 -2.45
N ARG A 214 -13.09 7.64 -1.50
CA ARG A 214 -14.16 8.62 -1.24
C ARG A 214 -13.67 10.00 -0.79
N TYR A 215 -12.50 10.06 -0.17
CA TYR A 215 -11.87 11.30 0.30
C TYR A 215 -11.02 11.98 -0.76
N TYR A 216 -10.70 11.28 -1.85
CA TYR A 216 -9.86 11.80 -2.92
C TYR A 216 -10.35 13.14 -3.52
N PRO A 217 -11.65 13.36 -3.83
CA PRO A 217 -12.11 14.66 -4.33
C PRO A 217 -11.83 15.82 -3.37
N TYR A 218 -11.93 15.57 -2.06
CA TYR A 218 -11.62 16.56 -1.03
C TYR A 218 -10.11 16.82 -0.95
N GLU A 219 -9.31 15.75 -0.88
CA GLU A 219 -7.84 15.83 -0.86
C GLU A 219 -7.28 16.66 -2.01
N ILE A 220 -7.80 16.45 -3.22
CA ILE A 220 -7.35 17.15 -4.43
C ILE A 220 -7.81 18.59 -4.48
N SER A 221 -9.08 18.86 -4.13
CA SER A 221 -9.61 20.22 -4.14
C SER A 221 -8.93 21.13 -3.11
N HIS A 222 -8.36 20.55 -2.04
CA HIS A 222 -7.68 21.27 -0.97
C HIS A 222 -6.18 20.94 -0.88
N LEU A 223 -5.58 20.37 -1.94
CA LEU A 223 -4.25 19.77 -1.87
C LEU A 223 -3.19 20.74 -1.32
N PHE A 224 -3.17 21.97 -1.83
CA PHE A 224 -2.20 22.97 -1.41
C PHE A 224 -2.40 23.41 0.05
N ASP A 225 -3.64 23.55 0.50
CA ASP A 225 -3.96 23.94 1.87
C ASP A 225 -3.62 22.81 2.84
N LEU A 226 -4.03 21.58 2.53
CA LEU A 226 -3.70 20.38 3.32
C LEU A 226 -2.19 20.16 3.39
N GLN A 227 -1.47 20.33 2.27
CA GLN A 227 -0.02 20.22 2.27
C GLN A 227 0.65 21.32 3.10
N LYS A 228 0.12 22.55 3.06
CA LYS A 228 0.61 23.66 3.89
C LYS A 228 0.42 23.35 5.38
N LEU A 229 -0.78 22.94 5.77
CA LEU A 229 -1.11 22.58 7.16
C LEU A 229 -0.27 21.37 7.64
N TYR A 230 -0.08 20.37 6.78
CA TYR A 230 0.77 19.23 7.10
C TYR A 230 2.23 19.67 7.34
N ASN A 231 2.73 20.57 6.50
CA ASN A 231 4.11 21.06 6.59
C ASN A 231 4.34 22.02 7.75
N SER A 232 3.29 22.71 8.25
CA SER A 232 3.34 23.53 9.46
C SER A 232 3.03 22.76 10.75
N ASN A 233 2.82 21.44 10.66
CA ASN A 233 2.34 20.57 11.76
C ASN A 233 0.97 20.99 12.33
N GLU A 234 0.19 21.81 11.63
CA GLU A 234 -1.16 22.21 12.05
C GLU A 234 -2.20 21.08 11.89
N LEU A 235 -1.83 20.00 11.19
CA LEU A 235 -2.61 18.76 11.17
C LEU A 235 -2.22 17.78 12.29
N ASP A 236 -1.30 18.14 13.19
CA ASP A 236 -0.92 17.26 14.29
C ASP A 236 -1.91 17.39 15.45
N TYR A 237 -2.60 16.30 15.74
CA TYR A 237 -3.61 16.23 16.79
C TYR A 237 -3.12 15.41 18.00
N THR A 238 -1.81 15.14 18.10
CA THR A 238 -1.22 14.44 19.26
C THR A 238 -0.87 15.36 20.43
N GLU A 239 -0.87 16.67 20.22
CA GLU A 239 -0.51 17.68 21.23
C GLU A 239 -1.71 18.29 21.99
N TYR A 240 -2.91 17.70 21.91
CA TYR A 240 -4.11 18.13 22.64
C TYR A 240 -4.62 17.06 23.62
#